data_AF-A0A1M7MG76-F1
#
_entry.id   AF-A0A1M7MG76-F1
#
_cell.length_a   1.000
_cell.length_b   1.000
_cell.length_c   1.000
_cell.angle_alpha   90.00
_cell.angle_beta   90.00
_cell.angle_gamma   90.00
#
_symmetry.space_group_name_H-M   'P 1'
#
loop_
_entity.id
_entity.type
_entity.pdbx_description
1 polymer ?
#
loop_
_entity_poly.entity_id
_entity_poly.type
_entity_poly.pdbx_seq_one_letter_code
_entity_poly.pdbx_strand_id
1 'polypeptide(L)'
;MKRELPEIKIEGTQHQFDINQMALLEKERPEWRLLLEDMKDWGTHYEFVYNRNSKRLDETKTTYGINASDIVNEIFTTVKIPQISKMDPLGMCKKYNCSLDDVRQKTDF
;
A
#
# COMPACT_ATOMS: atom_id res chain seq x y z
N MET A 1 -6.56 -14.98 19.94
CA MET A 1 -7.37 -14.32 18.89
C MET A 1 -6.45 -13.85 17.78
N LYS A 2 -6.86 -13.99 16.51
CA LYS A 2 -6.24 -13.24 15.41
C LYS A 2 -6.66 -11.79 15.55
N ARG A 3 -5.73 -10.84 15.44
CA ARG A 3 -6.08 -9.41 15.45
C ARG A 3 -6.74 -9.03 14.13
N GLU A 4 -7.48 -7.93 14.13
CA GLU A 4 -7.96 -7.31 12.90
C GLU A 4 -6.81 -6.61 12.16
N LEU A 5 -6.79 -6.75 10.84
CA LEU A 5 -5.83 -6.08 9.97
C LEU A 5 -6.29 -4.64 9.68
N PRO A 6 -5.37 -3.67 9.59
CA PRO A 6 -5.72 -2.30 9.28
C PRO A 6 -6.33 -2.19 7.87
N GLU A 7 -7.41 -1.41 7.76
CA GLU A 7 -8.13 -1.20 6.51
C GLU A 7 -7.68 0.07 5.80
N ILE A 8 -7.54 -0.02 4.48
CA ILE A 8 -7.09 1.06 3.62
C ILE A 8 -8.02 1.12 2.41
N LYS A 9 -8.58 2.31 2.15
CA LYS A 9 -9.46 2.54 1.00
C LYS A 9 -8.67 3.18 -0.15
N ILE A 10 -8.68 2.53 -1.32
CA ILE A 10 -7.97 2.99 -2.52
C ILE A 10 -9.00 3.07 -3.64
N GLU A 11 -9.24 4.27 -4.18
CA GLU A 11 -10.16 4.51 -5.31
C GLU A 11 -11.54 3.82 -5.16
N GLY A 12 -12.07 3.79 -3.92
CA GLY A 12 -13.35 3.15 -3.61
C GLY A 12 -13.27 1.68 -3.17
N THR A 13 -12.16 0.99 -3.44
CA THR A 13 -11.94 -0.41 -3.09
C THR A 13 -11.32 -0.55 -1.70
N GLN A 14 -11.88 -1.42 -0.87
CA GLN A 14 -11.40 -1.67 0.49
C GLN A 14 -10.33 -2.76 0.49
N HIS A 15 -9.21 -2.46 1.13
CA HIS A 15 -8.09 -3.39 1.31
C HIS A 15 -7.76 -3.55 2.79
N GLN A 16 -7.11 -4.65 3.12
CA GLN A 16 -6.50 -4.92 4.42
C GLN A 16 -5.00 -5.07 4.24
N PHE A 17 -4.20 -4.36 5.03
CA PHE A 17 -2.75 -4.53 4.99
C PHE A 17 -2.32 -5.71 5.87
N ASP A 18 -1.60 -6.66 5.28
CA ASP A 18 -0.98 -7.78 5.98
C ASP A 18 0.54 -7.62 6.00
N ILE A 19 1.07 -7.24 7.16
CA ILE A 19 2.51 -7.07 7.37
C ILE A 19 3.31 -8.36 7.16
N ASN A 20 2.71 -9.55 7.30
CA ASN A 20 3.45 -10.80 7.11
C ASN A 20 3.68 -11.06 5.62
N GLN A 21 2.72 -10.67 4.79
CA GLN A 21 2.81 -10.77 3.33
C GLN A 21 3.38 -9.50 2.68
N MET A 22 3.56 -8.42 3.44
CA MET A 22 3.96 -7.10 2.93
C MET A 22 3.05 -6.65 1.77
N ALA A 23 1.73 -6.83 1.96
CA ALA A 23 0.76 -6.68 0.89
C ALA A 23 -0.55 -6.06 1.35
N LEU A 24 -1.22 -5.37 0.43
CA LEU A 24 -2.63 -4.98 0.54
C LEU A 24 -3.49 -6.09 -0.08
N LEU A 25 -4.40 -6.64 0.72
CA LEU A 25 -5.35 -7.67 0.31
C LEU A 25 -6.72 -7.03 0.07
N GLU A 26 -7.27 -7.13 -1.13
CA GLU A 26 -8.61 -6.65 -1.40
C GLU A 26 -9.64 -7.45 -0.58
N LYS A 27 -10.54 -6.77 0.14
CA LYS A 27 -11.48 -7.45 1.06
C LYS A 27 -12.44 -8.39 0.35
N GLU A 28 -12.88 -8.02 -0.85
CA GLU A 28 -13.83 -8.82 -1.64
C GLU A 28 -13.13 -9.96 -2.40
N ARG A 29 -11.81 -9.84 -2.62
CA ARG A 29 -10.99 -10.78 -3.41
C ARG A 29 -9.58 -10.90 -2.82
N PRO A 30 -9.38 -11.59 -1.70
CA PRO A 30 -8.07 -11.61 -1.02
C PRO A 30 -6.93 -12.25 -1.84
N GLU A 31 -7.25 -13.04 -2.86
CA GLU A 31 -6.29 -13.57 -3.84
C GLU A 31 -5.67 -12.46 -4.72
N TRP A 32 -6.31 -11.30 -4.72
CA TRP A 32 -5.90 -10.10 -5.43
C TRP A 32 -5.11 -9.18 -4.48
N ARG A 33 -3.80 -9.42 -4.44
CA ARG A 33 -2.87 -8.68 -3.57
C ARG A 33 -2.05 -7.64 -4.34
N LEU A 34 -1.80 -6.50 -3.72
CA LEU A 34 -0.81 -5.51 -4.17
C LEU A 34 0.38 -5.58 -3.23
N LEU A 35 1.56 -5.95 -3.73
CA LEU A 35 2.76 -6.05 -2.91
C LEU A 35 3.38 -4.68 -2.75
N LEU A 36 3.87 -4.36 -1.55
CA LEU A 36 4.58 -3.10 -1.31
C LEU A 36 5.89 -3.01 -2.11
N GLU A 37 6.50 -4.15 -2.47
CA GLU A 37 7.71 -4.20 -3.30
C GLU A 37 7.47 -3.73 -4.75
N ASP A 38 6.23 -3.78 -5.23
CA ASP A 38 5.84 -3.29 -6.55
C ASP A 38 5.60 -1.75 -6.55
N MET A 39 5.73 -1.11 -5.39
CA MET A 39 5.51 0.32 -5.19
C MET A 39 6.83 1.06 -5.06
N LYS A 40 6.83 2.35 -5.43
CA LYS A 40 7.94 3.25 -5.14
C LYS A 40 7.94 3.62 -3.66
N ASP A 41 9.01 3.29 -2.96
CA ASP A 41 9.22 3.73 -1.58
C ASP A 41 9.90 5.11 -1.54
N TRP A 42 9.20 6.10 -0.99
CA TRP A 42 9.71 7.46 -0.84
C TRP A 42 10.25 7.75 0.57
N GLY A 43 10.41 6.74 1.43
CA GLY A 43 10.85 6.86 2.82
C GLY A 43 9.84 7.55 3.75
N THR A 44 8.69 8.00 3.22
CA THR A 44 7.61 8.67 3.96
C THR A 44 6.23 8.08 3.65
N HIS A 45 6.12 7.46 2.49
CA HIS A 45 4.94 6.78 1.94
C HIS A 45 5.40 5.82 0.83
N TYR A 46 4.55 4.86 0.50
CA TYR A 46 4.64 4.12 -0.74
C TYR A 46 3.77 4.81 -1.79
N GLU A 47 4.21 4.77 -3.05
CA GLU A 47 3.52 5.37 -4.17
C GLU A 47 3.47 4.41 -5.34
N PHE A 48 2.32 4.33 -6.00
CA PHE A 48 2.17 3.56 -7.22
C PHE A 48 1.10 4.16 -8.13
N VAL A 49 1.12 3.76 -9.40
CA VAL A 49 0.09 4.14 -10.36
C VAL A 49 -1.02 3.09 -10.36
N TYR A 50 -2.24 3.54 -10.17
CA TYR A 50 -3.45 2.73 -10.22
C TYR A 50 -4.22 2.96 -11.52
N ASN A 51 -4.55 1.88 -12.20
CA ASN A 51 -5.43 1.84 -13.35
C ASN A 51 -6.88 1.66 -12.88
N ARG A 52 -7.74 2.66 -13.12
CA ARG A 52 -9.14 2.66 -12.68
C ARG A 52 -10.02 1.64 -13.42
N ASN A 53 -9.65 1.27 -14.65
CA ASN A 53 -10.40 0.31 -15.45
C ASN A 53 -10.16 -1.12 -14.95
N SER A 54 -8.89 -1.49 -14.74
CA SER A 54 -8.55 -2.81 -14.20
C SER A 54 -8.69 -2.89 -12.68
N LYS A 55 -8.73 -1.74 -12.01
CA LYS A 55 -8.69 -1.58 -10.55
C LYS A 55 -7.40 -2.12 -9.93
N ARG A 56 -6.26 -1.90 -10.61
CA ARG A 56 -4.94 -2.46 -10.24
C ARG A 56 -3.81 -1.47 -10.28
N LEU A 57 -2.74 -1.82 -9.56
CA LEU A 57 -1.42 -1.25 -9.81
C LEU A 57 -1.00 -1.53 -11.26
N ASP A 58 -0.43 -0.53 -11.91
CA ASP A 58 0.23 -0.63 -13.22
C ASP A 58 1.74 -0.47 -13.00
N GLU A 59 2.49 -1.58 -13.10
CA GLU A 59 3.93 -1.61 -12.81
C GLU A 59 4.73 -0.72 -13.76
N THR A 60 4.34 -0.71 -15.05
CA THR A 60 5.03 0.04 -16.09
C THR A 60 4.90 1.53 -15.81
N LYS A 61 3.67 2.03 -15.57
CA LYS A 61 3.45 3.45 -15.26
C LYS A 61 3.92 3.81 -13.85
N THR A 62 3.92 2.88 -12.90
CA THR A 62 4.55 3.09 -11.60
C THR A 62 6.03 3.40 -11.79
N THR A 63 6.72 2.62 -12.63
CA THR A 63 8.15 2.79 -12.92
C THR A 63 8.42 4.08 -13.70
N TYR A 64 7.76 4.25 -14.85
CA TYR A 64 8.09 5.29 -15.84
C TYR A 64 7.25 6.57 -15.75
N GLY A 65 6.21 6.58 -14.91
CA GLY A 65 5.27 7.68 -14.78
C GLY A 65 4.06 7.57 -15.71
N ILE A 66 3.11 8.49 -15.51
CA ILE A 66 1.88 8.64 -16.29
C ILE A 66 2.10 9.72 -17.35
N ASN A 67 1.65 9.51 -18.60
CA ASN A 67 1.77 10.51 -19.65
C ASN A 67 0.57 11.49 -19.66
N ALA A 68 0.67 12.58 -20.41
CA ALA A 68 -0.39 13.59 -20.46
C ALA A 68 -1.75 13.03 -20.95
N SER A 69 -1.74 12.12 -21.93
CA SER A 69 -2.98 11.51 -22.44
C SER A 69 -3.67 10.60 -21.42
N ASP A 70 -2.91 9.89 -20.59
CA ASP A 70 -3.44 9.05 -19.52
C ASP A 70 -4.15 9.90 -18.45
N ILE A 71 -3.60 11.09 -18.14
CA ILE A 71 -4.18 12.04 -17.18
C ILE A 71 -5.50 12.59 -17.72
N VAL A 72 -5.52 13.04 -18.98
CA VAL A 72 -6.74 13.61 -19.60
C VAL A 72 -7.88 12.60 -19.66
N ASN A 73 -7.58 11.33 -19.90
CA ASN A 73 -8.59 10.28 -19.96
C ASN A 73 -8.98 9.74 -18.57
N GLU A 74 -8.37 10.24 -17.49
CA GLU A 74 -8.57 9.80 -16.10
C GLU A 74 -8.42 8.28 -15.87
N ILE A 75 -7.75 7.57 -16.78
CA ILE A 75 -7.60 6.11 -16.72
C ILE A 75 -6.68 5.72 -15.57
N PHE A 76 -5.66 6.54 -15.33
CA PHE A 76 -4.61 6.28 -14.35
C PHE A 76 -4.57 7.38 -13.29
N THR A 77 -4.22 7.00 -12.07
CA THR A 77 -4.01 7.92 -10.96
C THR A 77 -2.86 7.48 -10.10
N THR A 78 -2.16 8.44 -9.49
CA THR A 78 -1.13 8.15 -8.51
C THR A 78 -1.78 7.94 -7.15
N VAL A 79 -1.55 6.79 -6.54
CA VAL A 79 -1.99 6.45 -5.19
C VAL A 79 -0.81 6.55 -4.23
N LYS A 80 -1.03 7.15 -3.07
CA LYS A 80 -0.06 7.21 -1.97
C LYS A 80 -0.65 6.49 -0.77
N ILE A 81 0.11 5.54 -0.21
CA ILE A 81 -0.24 4.88 1.05
C ILE A 81 0.83 5.16 2.10
N PRO A 82 0.47 5.29 3.39
CA PRO A 82 1.44 5.56 4.44
C PRO A 82 2.48 4.45 4.59
N GLN A 83 3.53 4.74 5.34
CA GLN A 83 4.47 3.73 5.85
C GLN A 83 3.79 2.66 6.71
N ILE A 84 4.38 1.47 6.77
CA ILE A 84 3.94 0.33 7.58
C ILE A 84 3.84 0.72 9.06
N SER A 85 4.81 1.47 9.58
CA SER A 85 4.78 2.03 10.95
C SER A 85 3.52 2.87 11.25
N LYS A 86 2.93 3.50 10.21
CA LYS A 86 1.71 4.31 10.33
C LYS A 86 0.45 3.50 10.03
N MET A 87 0.49 2.63 9.03
CA MET A 87 -0.64 1.75 8.68
C MET A 87 -0.88 0.70 9.75
N ASP A 88 0.20 0.15 10.30
CA ASP A 88 0.19 -1.04 11.12
C ASP A 88 1.26 -1.08 12.23
N PRO A 89 1.22 -0.14 13.17
CA PRO A 89 2.23 -0.07 14.22
C PRO A 89 2.26 -1.33 15.10
N LEU A 90 1.09 -1.89 15.42
CA LEU A 90 0.99 -3.10 16.24
C LEU A 90 1.49 -4.35 15.50
N GLY A 91 1.24 -4.44 14.19
CA GLY A 91 1.78 -5.52 13.37
C GLY A 91 3.30 -5.46 13.32
N MET A 92 3.86 -4.26 13.20
CA MET A 92 5.30 -4.01 13.17
C MET A 92 5.97 -4.40 14.49
N CYS A 93 5.42 -3.95 15.63
CA CYS A 93 5.86 -4.37 16.96
C CYS A 93 5.91 -5.89 17.10
N LYS A 94 4.86 -6.57 16.64
CA LYS A 94 4.75 -8.04 16.73
C LYS A 94 5.74 -8.75 15.82
N LYS A 95 5.91 -8.29 14.57
CA LYS A 95 6.78 -8.93 13.56
C LYS A 95 8.25 -8.77 13.91
N TYR A 96 8.65 -7.60 14.38
CA TYR A 96 10.05 -7.25 14.62
C TYR A 96 10.44 -7.25 16.11
N ASN A 97 9.54 -7.62 17.00
CA ASN A 97 9.75 -7.64 18.45
C ASN A 97 10.27 -6.30 19.00
N CYS A 98 9.60 -5.21 18.62
CA CYS A 98 9.91 -3.85 19.06
C CYS A 98 8.72 -3.21 19.79
N SER A 99 8.97 -2.10 20.49
CA SER A 99 7.93 -1.35 21.19
C SER A 99 7.22 -0.36 20.26
N LEU A 100 6.03 0.10 20.66
CA LEU A 100 5.34 1.16 19.91
C LEU A 100 6.13 2.47 19.86
N ASP A 101 6.93 2.76 20.90
CA ASP A 101 7.77 3.95 20.92
C ASP A 101 8.93 3.82 19.92
N ASP A 102 9.50 2.63 19.76
CA ASP A 102 10.48 2.36 18.69
C ASP A 102 9.87 2.63 17.31
N VAL A 103 8.65 2.13 17.06
CA VAL A 103 7.95 2.30 15.78
C VAL A 103 7.62 3.76 15.49
N ARG A 104 7.32 4.57 16.52
CA ARG A 104 7.01 6.00 16.35
C ARG A 104 8.23 6.86 16.04
N GLN A 105 9.42 6.42 16.46
CA GLN A 105 10.66 7.17 16.30
C GLN A 105 11.47 6.74 15.07
N LYS A 106 11.08 5.64 14.41
CA LYS A 106 11.80 5.04 13.29
C LYS A 106 10.98 5.06 12.01
N THR A 107 11.70 4.94 10.90
CA THR A 107 11.14 4.61 9.59
C THR A 107 10.91 3.11 9.45
N ASP A 108 10.31 2.68 8.34
CA ASP A 108 10.16 1.25 8.02
C ASP A 108 11.51 0.57 7.72
N PHE A 109 12.59 1.35 7.52
CA PHE A 109 13.99 0.94 7.37
C PHE A 109 14.81 1.22 8.63
#